data_AF-A0A517SXK8-F1
#
_entry.id   AF-A0A517SXK8-F1
#
_cell.length_a   1.000
_cell.length_b   1.000
_cell.length_c   1.000
_cell.angle_alpha   90.00
_cell.angle_beta   90.00
_cell.angle_gamma   90.00
#
_symmetry.space_group_name_H-M   'P 1'
#
loop_
_entity.id
_entity.type
_entity.pdbx_description
1 polymer ?
#
loop_
_entity_poly.entity_id
_entity_poly.type
_entity_poly.pdbx_seq_one_letter_code
_entity_poly.pdbx_strand_id
1 'polypeptide(L)'
;MQSNWKIGDWAVYRKSKQGANPGRRAAHVMASPKGETYGYVVDKFWVVDEVLADGRLRLVTARGKLHVVSPDDPNLRRPGLVQRFLWRDRFALVEANRDNSEATRSSMASVS
;
A
#
# COMPACT_ATOMS: atom_id res chain seq x y z
N MET A 1 -15.33 -12.63 6.41
CA MET A 1 -16.18 -11.67 5.68
C MET A 1 -15.42 -11.27 4.43
N GLN A 2 -15.87 -11.67 3.25
CA GLN A 2 -15.22 -11.27 2.00
C GLN A 2 -15.30 -9.75 1.88
N SER A 3 -14.16 -9.08 1.99
CA SER A 3 -14.09 -7.62 1.85
C SER A 3 -14.32 -7.23 0.39
N ASN A 4 -15.41 -6.52 0.11
CA ASN A 4 -15.79 -6.06 -1.23
C ASN A 4 -14.89 -4.92 -1.72
N TRP A 5 -13.68 -5.24 -2.16
CA TRP A 5 -12.70 -4.27 -2.69
C TRP A 5 -13.08 -3.77 -4.07
N LYS A 6 -12.85 -2.48 -4.30
CA LYS A 6 -13.08 -1.82 -5.59
C LYS A 6 -11.84 -1.05 -6.00
N ILE A 7 -11.72 -0.81 -7.30
CA ILE A 7 -10.70 0.10 -7.85
C ILE A 7 -10.83 1.47 -7.16
N GLY A 8 -9.69 2.06 -6.79
CA GLY A 8 -9.62 3.31 -6.04
C GLY A 8 -9.74 3.17 -4.52
N ASP A 9 -10.08 1.98 -3.98
CA ASP A 9 -10.11 1.79 -2.54
C ASP A 9 -8.71 2.01 -1.93
N TRP A 10 -8.69 2.76 -0.83
CA TRP A 10 -7.47 2.98 -0.05
C TRP A 10 -7.16 1.77 0.83
N ALA A 11 -5.88 1.39 0.85
CA ALA A 11 -5.39 0.30 1.65
C ALA A 11 -4.16 0.73 2.47
N VAL A 12 -4.08 0.22 3.69
CA VAL A 12 -2.88 0.28 4.50
C VAL A 12 -2.31 -1.12 4.61
N TYR A 13 -1.06 -1.29 4.18
CA TYR A 13 -0.33 -2.54 4.31
C TYR A 13 0.73 -2.43 5.40
N ARG A 14 0.66 -3.30 6.41
CA ARG A 14 1.66 -3.37 7.48
C ARG A 14 2.83 -4.24 7.04
N LYS A 15 4.02 -3.66 6.92
CA LYS A 15 5.24 -4.41 6.57
C LYS A 15 6.23 -4.44 7.72
N SER A 16 6.55 -5.63 8.20
CA SER A 16 7.65 -5.87 9.13
C SER A 16 9.00 -5.66 8.43
N LYS A 17 9.94 -5.06 9.17
CA LYS A 17 11.28 -4.75 8.72
C LYS A 17 12.27 -4.99 9.86
N GLN A 18 13.51 -5.24 9.46
CA GLN A 18 14.66 -5.26 10.35
C GLN A 18 15.74 -4.33 9.80
N GLY A 19 16.44 -3.63 10.68
CA GLY A 19 17.59 -2.80 10.31
C GLY A 19 18.10 -1.92 11.44
N ALA A 20 19.28 -1.32 11.24
CA ALA A 20 19.93 -0.51 12.26
C ALA A 20 19.30 0.87 12.48
N ASN A 21 18.59 1.42 11.49
CA ASN A 21 18.05 2.78 11.54
C ASN A 21 16.54 2.81 11.21
N PRO A 22 15.66 2.66 12.21
CA PRO A 22 14.21 2.80 12.03
C PRO A 22 13.84 4.21 11.55
N GLY A 23 13.21 4.31 10.39
CA GLY A 23 12.80 5.62 9.85
C GLY A 23 11.61 6.22 10.61
N ARG A 24 11.29 7.50 10.35
CA ARG A 24 10.19 8.27 10.99
C ARG A 24 8.78 7.62 10.99
N ARG A 25 8.57 6.59 10.17
CA ARG A 25 7.30 5.82 10.09
C ARG A 25 7.38 4.43 10.73
N ALA A 26 8.50 4.11 11.36
CA ALA A 26 8.67 2.88 12.11
C ALA A 26 7.80 2.94 13.36
N ALA A 27 6.98 1.92 13.56
CA ALA A 27 6.20 1.68 14.76
C ALA A 27 6.59 0.34 15.37
N HIS A 28 6.25 0.13 16.65
CA HIS A 28 6.60 -1.08 17.41
C HIS A 28 8.09 -1.44 17.28
N VAL A 29 8.97 -0.45 17.47
CA VAL A 29 10.42 -0.61 17.37
C VAL A 29 10.90 -1.41 18.59
N MET A 30 11.53 -2.56 18.34
CA MET A 30 12.15 -3.39 19.37
C MET A 30 13.61 -3.63 19.04
N ALA A 31 14.49 -3.40 20.01
CA ALA A 31 15.90 -3.75 19.87
C ALA A 31 16.04 -5.27 19.75
N SER A 32 16.93 -5.71 18.86
CA SER A 32 17.34 -7.11 18.82
C SER A 32 18.11 -7.46 20.09
N PRO A 33 18.05 -8.71 20.58
CA PRO A 33 18.75 -9.13 21.80
C PRO A 33 20.27 -8.89 21.78
N LYS A 34 20.87 -8.81 20.58
CA LYS A 34 22.31 -8.56 20.38
C LYS A 34 22.66 -7.11 20.06
N GLY A 35 21.68 -6.19 20.09
CA GLY A 35 21.89 -4.74 20.02
C GLY A 35 22.22 -4.13 18.65
N GLU A 36 22.51 -4.93 17.63
CA GLU A 36 22.98 -4.43 16.32
C GLU A 36 21.85 -3.96 15.39
N THR A 37 20.63 -4.44 15.60
CA THR A 37 19.49 -4.13 14.74
C THR A 37 18.21 -3.93 15.54
N TYR A 38 17.21 -3.32 14.89
CA TYR A 38 15.86 -3.18 15.40
C TYR A 38 14.87 -3.91 14.50
N GLY A 39 13.91 -4.59 15.10
CA GLY A 39 12.67 -5.00 14.44
C GLY A 39 11.65 -3.87 14.53
N TYR A 40 10.97 -3.54 13.43
CA TYR A 40 9.92 -2.53 13.42
C TYR A 40 8.91 -2.80 12.31
N VAL A 41 7.71 -2.24 12.44
CA VAL A 41 6.69 -2.28 11.38
C VAL A 41 6.55 -0.91 10.73
N VAL A 42 6.19 -0.91 9.45
CA VAL A 42 5.91 0.33 8.71
C VAL A 42 4.59 0.18 7.97
N ASP A 43 3.69 1.13 8.20
CA ASP A 43 2.46 1.26 7.43
C ASP A 43 2.77 1.85 6.04
N LYS A 44 2.28 1.14 5.03
CA LYS A 44 2.37 1.52 3.62
C LYS A 44 0.98 1.94 3.14
N PHE A 45 0.91 3.11 2.52
CA PHE A 45 -0.32 3.66 1.94
C PHE A 45 -0.37 3.29 0.47
N TRP A 46 -1.34 2.46 0.10
CA TRP A 46 -1.53 1.92 -1.25
C TRP A 46 -2.97 2.20 -1.72
N VAL A 47 -3.19 2.12 -3.03
CA VAL A 47 -4.50 2.25 -3.65
C VAL A 47 -4.75 1.02 -4.52
N VAL A 48 -5.97 0.50 -4.53
CA VAL A 48 -6.36 -0.59 -5.43
C VAL A 48 -6.35 -0.07 -6.86
N ASP A 49 -5.44 -0.60 -7.68
CA ASP A 49 -5.33 -0.30 -9.11
C ASP A 49 -6.28 -1.20 -9.92
N GLU A 50 -6.38 -2.48 -9.56
CA GLU A 50 -7.26 -3.45 -10.20
C GLU A 50 -7.69 -4.56 -9.22
N VAL A 51 -8.92 -5.06 -9.37
CA VAL A 51 -9.35 -6.33 -8.77
C VAL A 51 -9.27 -7.39 -9.86
N LEU A 52 -8.36 -8.34 -9.71
CA LEU A 52 -8.07 -9.35 -10.72
C LEU A 52 -9.21 -10.37 -10.82
N ALA A 53 -9.28 -11.09 -11.95
CA ALA A 53 -10.30 -12.11 -12.19
C ALA A 53 -10.30 -13.25 -11.16
N ASP A 54 -9.15 -13.51 -10.53
CA ASP A 54 -8.99 -14.51 -9.47
C ASP A 54 -9.33 -13.97 -8.06
N GLY A 55 -9.82 -12.73 -7.97
CA GLY A 55 -10.20 -12.07 -6.71
C GLY A 55 -9.03 -11.44 -5.95
N ARG A 56 -7.79 -11.59 -6.40
CA ARG A 56 -6.64 -10.88 -5.79
C ARG A 56 -6.65 -9.41 -6.16
N LEU A 57 -5.99 -8.61 -5.34
CA LEU A 57 -5.91 -7.17 -5.52
C LEU A 57 -4.55 -6.80 -6.09
N ARG A 58 -4.54 -6.07 -7.21
CA ARG A 58 -3.35 -5.33 -7.66
C ARG A 58 -3.42 -3.94 -7.07
N LEU A 59 -2.45 -3.60 -6.22
CA LEU A 59 -2.33 -2.29 -5.59
C LEU A 59 -1.10 -1.55 -6.08
N VAL A 60 -1.21 -0.23 -6.10
CA VAL A 60 -0.12 0.69 -6.45
C VAL A 60 0.36 1.46 -5.22
N THR A 61 1.66 1.69 -5.16
CA THR A 61 2.31 2.47 -4.09
C THR A 61 2.53 3.92 -4.51
N ALA A 62 2.89 4.79 -3.57
CA ALA A 62 3.25 6.19 -3.83
C ALA A 62 4.45 6.39 -4.79
N ARG A 63 5.17 5.32 -5.15
CA ARG A 63 6.26 5.34 -6.14
C ARG A 63 5.89 4.60 -7.43
N GLY A 64 4.60 4.37 -7.68
CA GLY A 64 4.12 3.64 -8.86
C GLY A 64 4.37 2.12 -8.85
N LYS A 65 5.04 1.57 -7.83
CA LYS A 65 5.25 0.12 -7.74
C LYS A 65 3.93 -0.63 -7.57
N LEU A 66 3.76 -1.72 -8.30
CA LEU A 66 2.60 -2.60 -8.21
C LEU A 66 2.88 -3.80 -7.29
N HIS A 67 1.86 -4.21 -6.54
CA HIS A 67 1.88 -5.39 -5.67
C HIS A 67 0.57 -6.15 -5.81
N VAL A 68 0.65 -7.48 -5.90
CA VAL A 68 -0.53 -8.35 -5.88
C VAL A 68 -0.63 -9.02 -4.52
N VAL A 69 -1.78 -8.88 -3.85
CA VAL A 69 -2.03 -9.47 -2.53
C VAL A 69 -3.42 -10.09 -2.45
N SER A 70 -3.58 -11.04 -1.53
CA SER A 70 -4.90 -11.58 -1.18
C SER A 70 -5.74 -10.50 -0.47
N PRO A 71 -7.06 -10.40 -0.75
CA PRO A 71 -7.94 -9.51 0.00
C PRO A 71 -8.04 -9.89 1.49
N ASP A 72 -7.74 -11.14 1.85
CA ASP A 72 -7.75 -11.66 3.21
C ASP A 72 -6.36 -11.67 3.88
N ASP A 73 -5.35 -11.03 3.29
CA ASP A 73 -4.03 -10.89 3.93
C ASP A 73 -4.18 -10.12 5.26
N PRO A 74 -3.76 -10.69 6.40
CA PRO A 74 -3.93 -10.05 7.70
C PRO A 74 -3.16 -8.72 7.86
N ASN A 75 -2.19 -8.46 7.00
CA ASN A 75 -1.44 -7.20 6.97
C ASN A 75 -2.13 -6.12 6.13
N LEU A 76 -3.13 -6.49 5.32
CA LEU A 76 -3.90 -5.59 4.48
C LEU A 76 -5.16 -5.15 5.22
N ARG A 77 -5.34 -3.84 5.39
CA ARG A 77 -6.53 -3.28 6.02
C ARG A 77 -7.03 -2.04 5.30
N ARG A 78 -8.33 -1.79 5.43
CA ARG A 78 -8.91 -0.49 5.05
C ARG A 78 -8.62 0.54 6.15
N PRO A 79 -8.31 1.80 5.80
CA PRO A 79 -8.30 2.87 6.78
C PRO A 79 -9.73 3.16 7.23
N GLY A 80 -9.93 3.30 8.54
CA GLY A 80 -11.19 3.78 9.12
C GLY A 80 -11.46 5.26 8.78
N LEU A 81 -12.62 5.79 9.14
CA LEU A 81 -13.06 7.15 8.75
C LEU A 81 -12.08 8.26 9.21
N VAL A 82 -11.69 8.25 10.49
CA VAL A 82 -10.73 9.23 11.04
C VAL A 82 -9.37 9.11 10.36
N GLN A 83 -8.92 7.87 10.13
CA GLN A 83 -7.66 7.58 9.45
C GLN A 83 -7.67 8.07 8.00
N ARG A 84 -8.80 7.97 7.29
CA ARG A 84 -8.96 8.51 5.94
C ARG A 84 -8.79 10.02 5.91
N PHE A 85 -9.35 10.75 6.88
CA PHE A 85 -9.17 12.20 6.99
C PHE A 85 -7.70 12.55 7.27
N LEU A 86 -7.09 11.93 8.30
CA LEU A 86 -5.72 12.23 8.73
C LEU A 86 -4.66 11.88 7.68
N TRP A 87 -4.89 10.84 6.87
CA TRP A 87 -3.91 10.33 5.90
C TRP A 87 -4.24 10.69 4.45
N ARG A 88 -5.19 11.59 4.22
CA ARG A 88 -5.65 11.98 2.89
C ARG A 88 -4.50 12.36 1.95
N ASP A 89 -3.58 13.21 2.40
CA ASP A 89 -2.43 13.65 1.59
C ASP A 89 -1.51 12.49 1.17
N ARG A 90 -1.42 11.45 1.99
CA ARG A 90 -0.62 10.26 1.68
C ARG A 90 -1.25 9.41 0.59
N PHE A 91 -2.58 9.33 0.57
CA PHE A 91 -3.31 8.62 -0.48
C PHE A 91 -3.38 9.44 -1.77
N ALA A 92 -3.57 10.76 -1.69
CA ALA A 92 -3.59 11.65 -2.86
C ALA A 92 -2.31 11.52 -3.70
N LEU A 93 -1.15 11.38 -3.07
CA LEU A 93 0.11 11.12 -3.78
C LEU A 93 0.10 9.78 -4.54
N VAL A 94 -0.52 8.75 -3.97
CA VAL A 94 -0.61 7.42 -4.60
C VAL A 94 -1.59 7.47 -5.78
N GLU A 95 -2.73 8.12 -5.61
CA GLU A 95 -3.75 8.31 -6.65
C GLU A 95 -3.16 9.05 -7.86
N ALA A 96 -2.46 10.16 -7.64
CA ALA A 96 -1.81 10.90 -8.72
C ALA A 96 -0.82 10.03 -9.54
N ASN A 97 -0.11 9.11 -8.88
CA ASN A 97 0.79 8.17 -9.57
C ASN A 97 0.03 7.06 -10.31
N ARG A 98 -1.09 6.57 -9.73
CA ARG A 98 -1.98 5.61 -10.38
C ARG A 98 -2.50 6.16 -11.69
N ASP A 99 -3.06 7.38 -11.65
CA ASP A 99 -3.71 8.02 -12.79
C ASP A 99 -2.70 8.33 -13.90
N ASN A 100 -1.48 8.76 -13.55
CA ASN A 100 -0.41 8.95 -14.53
C ASN A 100 0.02 7.62 -15.21
N SER A 101 0.09 6.54 -14.42
CA SER A 101 0.38 5.20 -14.96
C SER A 101 -0.74 4.70 -15.86
N GLU A 102 -2.00 4.99 -15.52
CA GLU A 102 -3.18 4.64 -16.32
C GLU A 102 -3.23 5.41 -17.64
N ALA A 103 -2.98 6.72 -17.61
CA ALA A 103 -2.89 7.56 -18.81
C ALA A 103 -1.81 7.04 -19.78
N THR A 104 -0.62 6.69 -19.25
CA THR A 104 0.48 6.13 -20.05
C THR A 104 0.08 4.82 -20.73
N ARG A 105 -0.60 3.91 -20.02
CA ARG A 105 -1.09 2.64 -20.58
C ARG A 105 -2.13 2.85 -21.66
N SER A 106 -3.06 3.77 -21.44
CA SER A 106 -4.13 4.06 -22.41
C SER A 106 -3.57 4.64 -23.71
N SER A 107 -2.59 5.56 -23.64
CA SER A 107 -1.93 6.10 -24.83
C SER A 107 -1.18 5.06 -25.64
N MET A 108 -0.57 4.06 -25.00
CA MET A 108 0.14 2.98 -25.69
C MET A 108 -0.82 1.97 -26.36
N ALA A 109 -1.97 1.72 -25.74
CA ALA A 109 -3.00 0.83 -26.27
C ALA A 109 -3.73 1.40 -27.50
N SER A 110 -3.82 2.73 -27.64
CA SER A 110 -4.47 3.39 -28.80
C SER A 110 -3.59 3.51 -30.05
N VAL A 111 -2.34 3.06 -30.01
CA VAL A 111 -1.38 3.12 -31.12
C VAL A 111 -1.24 1.76 -31.84
N SER A 112 -1.99 0.74 -31.41
CA SER A 112 -2.06 -0.60 -32.04
C SER A 112 -3.37 -0.79 -32.78
#